data_AF-A0A7V2AJ00-F1
#
_entry.id   AF-A0A7V2AJ00-F1
#
_cell.length_a   1.000
_cell.length_b   1.000
_cell.length_c   1.000
_cell.angle_alpha   90.00
_cell.angle_beta   90.00
_cell.angle_gamma   90.00
#
_symmetry.space_group_name_H-M   'P 1'
#
loop_
_entity.id
_entity.type
_entity.pdbx_description
1 polymer ?
#
loop_
_entity_poly.entity_id
_entity_poly.type
_entity_poly.pdbx_seq_one_letter_code
_entity_poly.pdbx_strand_id
1 'polypeptide(L)' 'MAKPQPHRSVENFLEMLLVERGAAANTIESYGRDLNDFAVFSSARKRNPEDADARIIRGYLKKMSRLGMAPSTTARRLST' A
#
# COMPACT_ATOMS: atom_id res chain seq x y z
N MET A 1 -7.86 -19.20 -10.20
CA MET A 1 -6.85 -18.78 -9.19
C MET A 1 -7.51 -17.73 -8.31
N ALA A 2 -7.59 -17.95 -7.00
CA ALA A 2 -8.27 -17.02 -6.09
C ALA A 2 -7.48 -15.69 -6.02
N LYS A 3 -8.18 -14.57 -6.19
CA LYS A 3 -7.60 -13.24 -5.95
C LYS A 3 -7.19 -13.20 -4.47
N PRO A 4 -5.98 -12.75 -4.11
CA PRO A 4 -5.60 -12.61 -2.70
C PRO A 4 -6.67 -11.76 -2.00
N GLN A 5 -7.24 -12.28 -0.91
CA GLN A 5 -8.17 -11.49 -0.10
C GLN A 5 -7.40 -10.28 0.45
N PRO A 6 -7.99 -9.08 0.43
CA PRO A 6 -7.37 -7.91 1.03
C PRO A 6 -7.08 -8.20 2.51
N HIS A 7 -5.95 -7.70 3.00
CA HIS A 7 -5.70 -7.73 4.44
C HIS A 7 -6.80 -6.90 5.13
N ARG A 8 -7.43 -7.45 6.18
CA ARG A 8 -8.50 -6.77 6.92
C ARG A 8 -8.12 -5.36 7.40
N SER A 9 -6.85 -5.15 7.72
CA SER A 9 -6.30 -3.82 8.07
C SER A 9 -6.39 -2.80 6.93
N VAL A 10 -6.21 -3.25 5.67
CA VAL A 10 -6.34 -2.40 4.47
C VAL A 10 -7.81 -2.01 4.27
N GLU A 11 -8.73 -2.96 4.40
CA GLU A 11 -10.17 -2.69 4.28
C GLU A 11 -10.63 -1.66 5.31
N ASN A 12 -10.27 -1.87 6.59
CA ASN A 12 -10.62 -0.94 7.67
C ASN A 12 -10.04 0.47 7.44
N PHE A 13 -8.80 0.58 6.93
CA PHE A 13 -8.18 1.87 6.67
C PHE A 13 -8.88 2.62 5.52
N LEU A 14 -9.22 1.91 4.44
CA LEU A 14 -9.93 2.50 3.31
C LEU A 14 -11.37 2.89 3.68
N GLU A 15 -12.05 2.08 4.49
CA GLU A 15 -13.37 2.41 5.03
C GLU A 15 -13.33 3.67 5.90
N MET A 16 -12.34 3.78 6.81
CA MET A 16 -12.12 5.00 7.59
C MET A 16 -11.87 6.21 6.70
N LEU A 17 -11.05 6.11 5.66
CA LEU A 17 -10.81 7.22 4.74
C LEU A 17 -12.08 7.66 4.00
N LEU A 18 -12.94 6.71 3.63
CA LEU A 18 -14.20 6.99 2.96
C LEU A 18 -15.20 7.66 3.92
N VAL A 19 -15.43 7.05 5.07
CA VAL A 19 -16.48 7.46 6.02
C VAL A 19 -16.09 8.72 6.79
N GLU A 20 -14.88 8.76 7.35
CA GLU A 20 -14.47 9.81 8.29
C GLU A 20 -13.89 11.04 7.57
N ARG A 21 -13.30 10.85 6.39
CA ARG A 21 -12.61 11.93 5.66
C ARG A 21 -13.27 12.30 4.34
N GLY A 22 -14.34 11.60 3.95
CA GLY A 22 -15.01 11.82 2.68
C GLY A 22 -14.05 11.72 1.49
N ALA A 23 -13.03 10.85 1.58
CA ALA A 23 -12.03 10.75 0.53
C ALA A 23 -12.68 10.35 -0.80
N ALA A 24 -12.28 11.03 -1.88
CA ALA A 24 -12.81 10.76 -3.21
C ALA A 24 -12.54 9.30 -3.65
N ALA A 25 -13.44 8.73 -4.45
CA ALA A 25 -13.37 7.32 -4.87
C ALA A 25 -12.06 6.95 -5.56
N ASN A 26 -11.50 7.87 -6.36
CA ASN A 26 -10.20 7.72 -7.01
C ASN A 26 -9.03 7.68 -6.00
N THR A 27 -9.15 8.36 -4.86
CA THR A 27 -8.17 8.29 -3.76
C THR A 27 -8.25 6.93 -3.07
N ILE A 28 -9.45 6.45 -2.76
CA ILE A 28 -9.66 5.12 -2.14
C ILE A 28 -9.12 4.01 -3.03
N GLU A 29 -9.50 4.00 -4.31
CA GLU A 29 -8.96 3.06 -5.29
C GLU A 29 -7.45 3.21 -5.43
N SER A 30 -7.01 4.47 -5.42
CA SER A 30 -5.62 4.91 -5.37
C SER A 30 -4.81 4.14 -4.33
N TYR A 31 -5.25 4.29 -3.09
CA TYR A 31 -4.60 3.83 -1.90
C TYR A 31 -4.73 2.32 -1.74
N GLY A 32 -5.87 1.73 -2.13
CA GLY A 32 -6.03 0.28 -2.16
C GLY A 32 -5.05 -0.42 -3.09
N ARG A 33 -4.79 0.14 -4.28
CA ARG A 33 -3.76 -0.38 -5.20
C ARG A 33 -2.35 -0.27 -4.60
N ASP A 34 -2.07 0.82 -3.91
CA ASP A 34 -0.76 1.10 -3.30
C ASP A 34 -0.48 0.17 -2.11
N LEU A 35 -1.46 -0.03 -1.22
CA LEU A 35 -1.38 -0.95 -0.07
C LEU A 35 -1.27 -2.41 -0.51
N ASN A 36 -2.02 -2.80 -1.55
CA ASN A 36 -1.92 -4.16 -2.08
C ASN A 36 -0.54 -4.45 -2.70
N ASP A 37 0.06 -3.53 -3.46
CA ASP A 37 1.41 -3.73 -4.00
C ASP A 37 2.46 -3.81 -2.87
N PHE A 38 2.30 -3.02 -1.81
CA PHE A 38 3.14 -3.15 -0.62
C PHE A 38 2.96 -4.50 0.06
N ALA A 39 1.72 -4.99 0.18
CA ALA A 39 1.44 -6.26 0.82
C ALA A 39 2.05 -7.45 0.07
N VAL A 40 1.98 -7.44 -1.26
CA VAL A 40 2.66 -8.41 -2.13
C VAL A 40 4.18 -8.33 -1.95
N PHE A 41 4.74 -7.12 -1.89
CA PHE A 41 6.17 -6.92 -1.68
C PHE A 41 6.68 -7.46 -0.34
N SER A 42 5.91 -7.26 0.73
CA SER A 42 6.21 -7.74 2.09
C SER A 42 6.06 -9.27 2.18
N SER A 43 5.01 -9.82 1.59
CA SER A 43 4.75 -11.26 1.55
C SER A 43 5.88 -12.04 0.84
N ALA A 44 6.41 -11.50 -0.26
CA ALA A 44 7.58 -12.07 -0.94
C ALA A 44 8.85 -12.15 -0.06
N ARG A 45 8.87 -11.43 1.07
CA ARG A 45 9.94 -11.43 2.08
C ARG A 45 9.55 -12.15 3.36
N LYS A 46 8.48 -12.95 3.32
CA LYS A 46 7.93 -13.69 4.47
C LYS A 46 7.61 -12.78 5.65
N ARG A 47 7.06 -11.60 5.36
CA ARG A 47 6.61 -10.63 6.35
C ARG A 47 5.19 -10.20 6.04
N ASN A 48 4.36 -10.12 7.08
CA ASN A 48 3.07 -9.50 6.95
C ASN A 48 3.25 -7.98 6.81
N PRO A 49 2.35 -7.29 6.09
CA PRO A 49 2.40 -5.84 5.93
C PRO A 49 2.34 -5.09 7.27
N GLU A 50 1.52 -5.58 8.20
CA GLU A 50 1.38 -5.05 9.57
C GLU A 50 2.66 -5.17 10.42
N ASP A 51 3.53 -6.12 10.10
CA ASP A 51 4.80 -6.36 10.80
C ASP A 51 6.00 -5.76 10.06
N ALA A 52 5.75 -4.94 9.03
CA ALA A 52 6.81 -4.39 8.21
C ALA A 52 7.66 -3.39 9.00
N ASP A 53 8.93 -3.71 9.17
CA ASP A 53 9.89 -2.78 9.76
C ASP A 53 10.39 -1.74 8.73
N ALA A 54 11.17 -0.78 9.23
CA ALA A 54 11.74 0.27 8.39
C ALA A 54 12.64 -0.26 7.25
N ARG A 55 13.19 -1.49 7.36
CA ARG A 55 13.99 -2.10 6.29
C ARG A 55 13.10 -2.55 5.14
N ILE A 56 11.94 -3.14 5.42
CA ILE A 56 10.95 -3.51 4.41
C ILE A 56 10.44 -2.28 3.68
N ILE A 57 10.06 -1.22 4.42
CA ILE A 57 9.57 0.04 3.84
C ILE A 57 10.63 0.66 2.92
N ARG A 58 11.87 0.83 3.39
CA ARG A 58 12.96 1.36 2.53
C ARG A 58 13.24 0.49 1.32
N GLY A 59 13.16 -0.83 1.46
CA GLY A 59 13.29 -1.77 0.35
C GLY A 59 12.22 -1.57 -0.71
N TYR A 60 10.98 -1.32 -0.29
CA TYR A 60 9.85 -1.06 -1.19
C TYR A 60 10.03 0.26 -1.95
N LEU A 61 10.36 1.35 -1.25
CA LEU A 61 10.63 2.64 -1.90
C LEU A 61 11.80 2.56 -2.89
N LYS A 62 12.86 1.79 -2.56
CA LYS A 62 13.98 1.53 -3.48
C LYS A 62 13.54 0.72 -4.71
N LYS A 63 12.65 -0.26 -4.57
CA LYS A 63 12.03 -0.96 -5.71
C LYS A 63 11.29 0.02 -6.61
N MET A 64 10.47 0.91 -6.04
CA MET A 64 9.71 1.89 -6.81
C MET A 64 10.60 2.86 -7.59
N SER A 65 11.64 3.38 -6.95
CA SER A 65 12.64 4.23 -7.60
C SER A 65 13.34 3.53 -8.75
N ARG A 66 13.72 2.24 -8.57
CA ARG A 66 14.33 1.43 -9.65
C ARG A 66 13.38 1.16 -10.82
N LEU A 67 12.08 1.13 -10.58
CA LEU A 67 11.06 0.98 -11.61
C LEU A 67 10.73 2.30 -12.32
N GLY A 68 11.41 3.41 -11.98
CA GLY A 68 11.22 4.70 -12.63
C GLY A 68 9.90 5.39 -12.24
N MET A 69 9.30 5.03 -11.10
CA MET A 69 8.07 5.66 -10.63
C MET A 69 8.29 7.16 -10.37
N ALA A 70 7.30 7.97 -10.73
CA ALA A 70 7.34 9.40 -10.48
C ALA A 70 7.50 9.71 -8.98
N PRO A 71 8.21 10.81 -8.61
CA PRO A 71 8.36 11.21 -7.21
C PRO A 71 7.02 11.38 -6.47
N SER A 72 6.00 11.91 -7.15
CA SER A 72 4.66 12.08 -6.60
C SER A 72 3.98 10.75 -6.26
N THR A 73 4.14 9.72 -7.10
CA THR A 73 3.64 8.36 -6.83
C THR A 73 4.33 7.76 -5.60
N THR A 74 5.64 7.95 -5.49
CA THR A 74 6.42 7.44 -4.35
C THR A 74 6.06 8.15 -3.04
N ALA A 75 5.89 9.47 -3.07
CA ALA A 75 5.47 10.25 -1.91
C ALA A 75 4.07 9.84 -1.44
N ARG A 76 3.12 9.68 -2.37
CA ARG A 76 1.77 9.21 -2.03
C ARG A 76 1.77 7.80 -1.41
N ARG A 77 2.57 6.88 -1.96
CA ARG A 77 2.75 5.52 -1.41
C ARG A 77 3.38 5.49 -0.02
N LEU A 78 4.09 6.55 0.38
CA LEU A 78 4.61 6.70 1.73
C LEU A 78 3.56 7.29 2.69
N SER A 79 2.64 8.10 2.17
CA SER A 79 1.55 8.73 2.94
C SER A 79 0.26 7.88 3.00
N THR A 80 0.27 6.72 2.36
CA THR A 80 -0.82 5.72 2.38
C THR A 80 -0.50 4.66 3.41
#